data_AF-A0A067L307-F1
#
_entry.id   AF-A0A067L307-F1
#
_cell.length_a   1.000
_cell.length_b   1.000
_cell.length_c   1.000
_cell.angle_alpha   90.00
_cell.angle_beta   90.00
_cell.angle_gamma   90.00
#
_symmetry.space_group_name_H-M   'P 1'
#
loop_
_entity.id
_entity.type
_entity.pdbx_description
1 polymer ?
#
loop_
_entity_poly.entity_id
_entity_poly.type
_entity_poly.pdbx_seq_one_letter_code
_entity_poly.pdbx_strand_id
1 'polypeptide(L)'
;MAEEVILLDLFASSSGMRVRIALAEKGIRKHVEYKQENMLNRSPLILQMNPIHKMTPVLIHNGKPICESLIILQYIDDTWNQHPPPLLPSDPYR
;
A
#
# COMPACT_ATOMS: atom_id res chain seq x y z
N MET A 1 4.48 14.71 14.45
CA MET A 1 3.49 13.62 14.58
C MET A 1 4.10 12.41 13.88
N ALA A 2 4.00 11.21 14.44
CA ALA A 2 4.53 10.02 13.76
C ALA A 2 3.77 9.81 12.43
N GLU A 3 4.47 9.39 11.37
CA GLU A 3 3.82 9.05 10.09
C GLU A 3 2.87 7.87 10.29
N GLU A 4 1.59 8.07 9.98
CA GLU A 4 0.59 7.02 10.06
C GLU A 4 0.43 6.35 8.70
N VAL A 5 0.73 5.05 8.63
CA VAL A 5 0.58 4.25 7.41
C VAL A 5 -0.31 3.05 7.72
N ILE A 6 -1.41 2.92 7.01
CA ILE A 6 -2.39 1.83 7.16
C ILE A 6 -2.53 1.12 5.81
N LEU A 7 -2.50 -0.21 5.82
CA LEU A 7 -2.78 -1.03 4.66
C LEU A 7 -4.10 -1.77 4.84
N LEU A 8 -5.11 -1.40 4.06
CA LEU A 8 -6.36 -2.18 3.92
C LEU A 8 -6.13 -3.27 2.88
N ASP A 9 -6.17 -4.53 3.30
CA ASP A 9 -5.85 -5.63 2.41
C ASP A 9 -6.52 -6.95 2.81
N LEU A 10 -6.65 -7.84 1.85
CA LEU A 10 -7.06 -9.22 2.06
C LEU A 10 -5.81 -10.10 2.03
N PHE A 11 -5.57 -10.91 3.07
CA PHE A 11 -4.40 -11.78 3.15
C PHE A 11 -4.15 -12.60 1.86
N ALA A 12 -5.21 -13.17 1.26
CA ALA A 12 -5.12 -13.99 0.04
C ALA A 12 -4.98 -13.18 -1.27
N SER A 13 -5.01 -11.85 -1.23
CA SER A 13 -4.91 -11.00 -2.43
C SER A 13 -3.50 -11.00 -3.00
N SER A 14 -3.37 -11.33 -4.30
CA SER A 14 -2.11 -11.22 -5.03
C SER A 14 -1.68 -9.76 -5.20
N SER A 15 -2.63 -8.85 -5.45
CA SER A 15 -2.40 -7.40 -5.50
C SER A 15 -1.93 -6.86 -4.14
N GLY A 16 -2.52 -7.35 -3.05
CA GLY A 16 -2.10 -7.03 -1.69
C GLY A 16 -0.70 -7.52 -1.35
N MET A 17 -0.38 -8.74 -1.77
CA MET A 17 0.95 -9.32 -1.59
C MET A 17 2.06 -8.43 -2.16
N ARG A 18 1.85 -7.82 -3.34
CA ARG A 18 2.82 -6.89 -3.95
C ARG A 18 3.17 -5.74 -3.00
N VAL A 19 2.16 -5.11 -2.41
CA VAL A 19 2.32 -3.99 -1.48
C VAL A 19 3.00 -4.45 -0.20
N ARG A 20 2.61 -5.61 0.36
CA ARG A 20 3.24 -6.16 1.57
C ARG A 20 4.73 -6.45 1.38
N ILE A 21 5.11 -6.96 0.20
CA ILE A 21 6.51 -7.21 -0.17
C ILE A 21 7.25 -5.87 -0.25
N ALA A 22 6.74 -4.90 -1.00
CA ALA A 22 7.38 -3.59 -1.13
C ALA A 22 7.59 -2.88 0.22
N LEU A 23 6.59 -2.90 1.11
CA LEU A 23 6.73 -2.36 2.47
C LEU A 23 7.78 -3.11 3.30
N ALA A 24 7.94 -4.42 3.07
CA ALA A 24 8.96 -5.22 3.72
C ALA A 24 10.37 -4.91 3.18
N GLU A 25 10.52 -4.78 1.86
CA GLU A 25 11.77 -4.41 1.20
C GLU A 25 12.25 -3.01 1.63
N LYS A 26 11.34 -2.05 1.81
CA LYS A 26 11.66 -0.72 2.36
C LYS A 26 11.92 -0.72 3.87
N GLY A 27 11.78 -1.86 4.56
CA GLY A 27 11.99 -1.95 6.01
C GLY A 27 10.93 -1.26 6.87
N ILE A 28 9.87 -0.71 6.28
CA ILE A 28 8.83 0.05 6.98
C ILE A 28 7.63 -0.80 7.41
N ARG A 29 7.53 -2.06 6.98
CA ARG A 29 6.43 -2.97 7.32
C ARG A 29 6.10 -3.01 8.82
N LYS A 30 7.08 -2.83 9.71
CA LYS A 30 6.88 -2.81 11.16
C LYS A 30 6.13 -1.57 11.68
N HIS A 31 6.11 -0.50 10.89
CA HIS A 31 5.44 0.77 11.19
C HIS A 31 4.10 0.91 10.45
N VAL A 32 3.67 -0.12 9.71
CA VAL A 32 2.41 -0.12 8.98
C VAL A 32 1.35 -0.88 9.77
N GLU A 33 0.22 -0.23 10.00
CA GLU A 33 -0.97 -0.89 10.55
C GLU A 33 -1.65 -1.73 9.45
N TYR A 34 -1.70 -3.04 9.61
CA TYR A 34 -2.40 -3.92 8.67
C TYR A 34 -3.85 -4.14 9.12
N LYS A 35 -4.81 -3.78 8.26
CA LYS A 35 -6.24 -4.04 8.48
C LYS A 35 -6.75 -5.05 7.46
N GLN A 36 -7.14 -6.22 7.97
CA GLN A 36 -7.71 -7.29 7.17
C GLN A 36 -9.11 -6.89 6.70
N GLU A 37 -9.32 -6.84 5.38
CA GLU A 37 -10.61 -6.64 4.75
C GLU A 37 -11.31 -7.97 4.44
N ASN A 38 -12.64 -7.92 4.34
CA ASN A 38 -13.47 -9.05 3.94
C ASN A 38 -14.21 -8.71 2.64
N MET A 39 -14.04 -9.55 1.62
CA MET A 39 -14.67 -9.35 0.30
C MET A 39 -16.19 -9.47 0.34
N LEU A 40 -16.74 -10.28 1.24
CA LEU A 40 -18.18 -10.49 1.40
C LEU A 40 -18.84 -9.38 2.23
N ASN A 41 -18.07 -8.76 3.13
CA ASN A 41 -18.54 -7.70 4.01
C ASN A 41 -17.48 -6.60 4.12
N ARG A 42 -17.51 -5.67 3.17
CA ARG A 42 -16.53 -4.59 3.04
C ARG A 42 -16.68 -3.59 4.19
N SER A 43 -15.57 -3.18 4.78
CA SER A 43 -15.61 -2.20 5.87
C SER A 43 -16.12 -0.82 5.38
N PRO A 44 -16.72 0.01 6.26
CA PRO A 44 -17.02 1.40 5.90
C PRO A 44 -15.79 2.19 5.47
N LEU A 45 -14.61 1.83 6.01
CA LEU A 45 -13.35 2.49 5.73
C LEU A 45 -12.90 2.27 4.28
N ILE A 46 -12.98 1.06 3.73
CA ILE A 46 -12.62 0.82 2.32
C ILE A 46 -13.62 1.50 1.36
N LEU A 47 -14.90 1.60 1.75
CA LEU A 47 -15.91 2.32 0.97
C LEU A 47 -15.64 3.83 0.94
N GLN A 48 -15.11 4.38 2.02
CA GLN A 48 -14.71 5.80 2.09
C GLN A 48 -13.39 6.06 1.34
N MET A 49 -12.40 5.18 1.49
CA MET A 49 -11.04 5.38 0.99
C MET A 49 -10.87 4.99 -0.48
N ASN A 50 -11.72 4.09 -0.99
CA ASN A 50 -11.78 3.72 -2.41
C ASN A 50 -13.26 3.68 -2.88
N PRO A 51 -13.92 4.85 -3.01
CA PRO A 51 -15.35 4.91 -3.31
C PRO A 51 -15.70 4.43 -4.73
N ILE A 52 -14.73 4.48 -5.65
CA ILE A 52 -14.91 4.07 -7.06
C ILE A 52 -14.89 2.54 -7.17
N HIS A 53 -13.77 1.91 -6.80
CA HIS A 53 -13.58 0.48 -7.04
C HIS A 53 -14.00 -0.37 -5.83
N LYS A 54 -13.86 0.16 -4.61
CA LYS A 54 -14.19 -0.55 -3.36
C LYS A 54 -13.43 -1.88 -3.24
N MET A 55 -12.17 -1.88 -3.70
CA MET A 55 -11.29 -3.05 -3.77
C MET A 55 -10.00 -2.82 -3.00
N THR A 56 -9.37 -3.91 -2.56
CA THR A 56 -8.03 -3.94 -1.96
C THR A 56 -6.96 -4.13 -3.03
N PRO A 57 -5.69 -3.74 -2.77
CA PRO A 57 -5.22 -3.03 -1.59
C PRO A 57 -5.51 -1.52 -1.63
N VAL A 58 -5.63 -0.90 -0.45
CA VAL A 58 -5.61 0.56 -0.28
C VAL A 58 -4.55 0.90 0.77
N LEU A 59 -3.56 1.70 0.37
CA LEU A 59 -2.58 2.25 1.31
C LEU A 59 -3.07 3.63 1.75
N ILE A 60 -3.18 3.86 3.05
CA ILE A 60 -3.55 5.17 3.61
C ILE A 60 -2.31 5.73 4.27
N HIS A 61 -1.81 6.86 3.78
CA HIS A 61 -0.68 7.56 4.38
C HIS A 61 -1.14 8.94 4.86
N ASN A 62 -1.09 9.18 6.17
CA ASN A 62 -1.54 10.42 6.82
C ASN A 62 -2.98 10.79 6.40
N GLY A 63 -3.88 9.81 6.45
CA GLY A 63 -5.30 9.95 6.10
C GLY A 63 -5.59 10.06 4.59
N LYS A 64 -4.59 10.06 3.72
CA LYS A 64 -4.78 10.12 2.27
C LYS A 64 -4.71 8.72 1.65
N PRO A 65 -5.74 8.29 0.90
CA PRO A 65 -5.74 6.97 0.28
C PRO A 65 -4.97 6.96 -1.05
N ILE A 66 -4.22 5.88 -1.27
CA ILE A 66 -3.60 5.50 -2.53
C ILE A 66 -4.17 4.12 -2.90
N CYS A 67 -4.80 4.06 -4.07
CA CYS A 67 -5.43 2.86 -4.62
C CYS A 67 -4.57 2.29 -5.76
N GLU A 68 -4.91 1.09 -6.22
CA GLU A 68 -4.22 0.33 -7.27
C GLU A 68 -2.80 -0.13 -6.88
N SER A 69 -2.59 -1.45 -6.84
CA SER A 69 -1.34 -2.02 -6.32
C SER A 69 -0.08 -1.48 -6.98
N LEU A 70 -0.07 -1.26 -8.30
CA LEU A 70 1.11 -0.76 -9.02
C LEU A 70 1.39 0.73 -8.73
N ILE A 71 0.33 1.53 -8.57
CA ILE A 71 0.46 2.94 -8.16
C ILE A 71 0.97 3.01 -6.73
N ILE A 72 0.48 2.14 -5.84
CA ILE A 72 0.97 2.01 -4.47
C ILE A 72 2.46 1.63 -4.46
N LEU A 73 2.93 0.73 -5.34
CA LEU A 73 4.35 0.38 -5.44
C LEU A 73 5.22 1.59 -5.80
N GLN A 74 4.84 2.34 -6.83
CA GLN A 74 5.53 3.57 -7.23
C GLN A 74 5.57 4.57 -6.06
N TYR A 75 4.42 4.79 -5.42
CA TYR A 75 4.31 5.69 -4.28
C TYR A 75 5.24 5.29 -3.13
N ILE A 76 5.31 4.00 -2.81
CA ILE A 76 6.22 3.47 -1.77
C ILE A 76 7.68 3.73 -2.16
N ASP A 77 8.04 3.51 -3.43
CA ASP A 77 9.41 3.70 -3.89
C ASP A 77 9.85 5.17 -3.81
N ASP A 78 8.96 6.08 -4.22
CA ASP A 78 9.22 7.52 -4.21
C ASP A 78 9.24 8.10 -2.79
N THR A 79 8.33 7.65 -1.92
CA THR A 79 8.17 8.17 -0.55
C THR A 79 9.30 7.72 0.37
N TRP A 80 9.68 6.43 0.31
CA TRP A 80 10.74 5.86 1.14
C TRP A 80 12.01 5.60 0.32
N ASN A 81 12.38 6.55 -0.53
CA ASN A 81 13.55 6.49 -1.41
C ASN A 81 14.89 6.44 -0.64
N GLN A 82 14.92 6.86 0.61
CA GLN A 82 16.10 6.78 1.49
C GLN A 82 16.36 5.35 1.99
N HIS A 83 15.42 4.43 1.81
CA HIS A 83 15.54 3.02 2.16
C HIS A 83 15.89 2.19 0.90
N PRO A 84 17.19 1.89 0.67
CA PRO A 84 17.59 1.03 -0.44
C PRO A 84 17.22 -0.44 -0.20
N PRO A 85 17.04 -1.25 -1.26
CA PRO A 85 17.17 -0.88 -2.68
C PRO A 85 15.94 -0.17 -3.27
N PRO A 86 16.09 0.55 -4.39
CA PRO A 86 14.94 1.04 -5.16
C PRO A 86 14.15 -0.14 -5.74
N LEU A 87 12.81 0.00 -5.77
CA LEU A 87 11.92 -1.01 -6.35
C LEU A 87 11.90 -0.93 -7.87
N LEU A 88 12.09 0.28 -8.41
CA LEU A 88 12.08 0.57 -9.82
C LEU A 88 13.46 1.04 -10.30
N PRO A 89 13.83 0.74 -11.55
CA PRO A 89 15.05 1.27 -12.13
C PRO A 89 14.95 2.80 -12.26
N SER A 90 16.07 3.49 -12.03
CA SER A 90 16.15 4.94 -12.21
C SER A 90 16.29 5.34 -13.68
N ASP A 91 16.85 4.46 -14.52
CA ASP A 91 16.94 4.65 -15.95
C ASP A 91 15.73 4.00 -16.67
N PRO A 92 15.03 4.72 -17.56
CA PRO A 92 13.89 4.17 -18.27
C PRO A 92 14.19 3.00 -19.23
N TYR A 93 15.45 2.82 -19.68
CA TYR A 93 15.80 1.91 -20.77
C TYR A 93 17.12 1.12 -20.58
N ARG A 94 17.89 1.36 -19.51
CA ARG A 94 19.21 0.76 -19.28
C ARG A 94 19.34 0.08 -17.93
#